data_AF-A0A1I1WL97-F1
#
_entry.id   AF-A0A1I1WL97-F1
#
_cell.length_a   1.000
_cell.length_b   1.000
_cell.length_c   1.000
_cell.angle_alpha   90.00
_cell.angle_beta   90.00
_cell.angle_gamma   90.00
#
_symmetry.space_group_name_H-M   'P 1'
#
loop_
_entity.id
_entity.type
_entity.pdbx_description
1 polymer ?
#
loop_
_entity_poly.entity_id
_entity_poly.type
_entity_poly.pdbx_seq_one_letter_code
_entity_poly.pdbx_strand_id
1 'polypeptide(L)'
;MNPMERPPVFTSQRPSVVQRSGSTPTLPASKGCHHTGRGGLLEHSLDVAEGAQRATESMGMSPLQREATVLTALLHDIGKVLLHSRDGYRIPGDAKEHAILLDFALAQPMAHLKEQDLDAYSALWQVIDGYKRKDRYAAPFAALIESLDSVSAQTDVLRARSAMHGGYRLPGCNRKTLWQPLNR
;
A
#
# COMPACT_ATOMS: atom_id res chain seq x y z
N MET A 1 19.56 53.56 -11.39
CA MET A 1 18.13 53.25 -11.18
C MET A 1 17.83 51.99 -11.98
N ASN A 2 17.62 50.86 -11.30
CA ASN A 2 17.35 49.56 -11.93
C ASN A 2 15.83 49.36 -12.09
N PRO A 3 15.34 48.87 -13.24
CA PRO A 3 13.91 48.60 -13.42
C PRO A 3 13.51 47.30 -12.72
N MET A 4 12.41 47.36 -11.96
CA MET A 4 11.79 46.22 -11.28
C MET A 4 11.31 45.15 -12.27
N GLU A 5 11.74 43.92 -12.06
CA GLU A 5 11.16 42.71 -12.64
C GLU A 5 9.71 42.55 -12.15
N ARG A 6 8.77 42.36 -13.10
CA ARG A 6 7.40 41.96 -12.78
C ARG A 6 7.38 40.43 -12.59
N PRO A 7 6.72 39.88 -11.55
CA PRO A 7 6.55 38.44 -11.43
C PRO A 7 5.58 37.89 -12.50
N PRO A 8 5.77 36.64 -12.96
CA PRO A 8 4.87 36.05 -13.95
C PRO A 8 3.49 35.75 -13.36
N VAL A 9 2.46 36.19 -14.07
CA VAL A 9 1.04 35.86 -13.80
C VAL A 9 0.81 34.40 -14.19
N PHE A 10 0.54 33.54 -13.20
CA PHE A 10 0.15 32.15 -13.46
C PHE A 10 -1.33 32.14 -13.91
N THR A 11 -1.56 32.11 -15.22
CA THR A 11 -2.91 31.98 -15.76
C THR A 11 -3.45 30.58 -15.46
N SER A 12 -4.56 30.53 -14.71
CA SER A 12 -5.37 29.33 -14.47
C SER A 12 -5.94 28.82 -15.80
N GLN A 13 -5.25 27.86 -16.42
CA GLN A 13 -5.84 27.01 -17.43
C GLN A 13 -6.13 25.65 -16.79
N ARG A 14 -7.41 25.32 -16.63
CA ARG A 14 -7.87 23.98 -16.25
C ARG A 14 -7.41 22.99 -17.32
N PRO A 15 -6.59 21.97 -17.02
CA PRO A 15 -6.41 20.88 -17.95
C PRO A 15 -7.63 19.95 -17.87
N SER A 16 -8.34 19.86 -18.98
CA SER A 16 -9.35 18.84 -19.26
C SER A 16 -8.72 17.45 -19.05
N VAL A 17 -9.07 16.77 -17.96
CA VAL A 17 -8.62 15.41 -17.65
C VAL A 17 -9.30 14.44 -18.61
N VAL A 18 -8.64 14.15 -19.72
CA VAL A 18 -8.93 12.96 -20.52
C VAL A 18 -8.40 11.76 -19.73
N GLN A 19 -9.34 11.02 -19.13
CA GLN A 19 -9.16 9.77 -18.41
C GLN A 19 -8.49 8.71 -19.29
N ARG A 20 -7.21 8.43 -19.03
CA ARG A 20 -6.61 7.10 -19.16
C ARG A 20 -5.53 6.94 -18.09
N SER A 21 -5.97 6.85 -16.84
CA SER A 21 -5.11 6.45 -15.71
C SER A 21 -5.11 4.93 -15.59
N GLY A 22 -3.94 4.33 -15.33
CA GLY A 22 -3.89 2.95 -14.85
C GLY A 22 -4.68 2.85 -13.55
N SER A 23 -5.81 2.17 -13.59
CA SER A 23 -6.66 1.92 -12.44
C SER A 23 -6.16 0.67 -11.72
N THR A 24 -6.22 0.67 -10.37
CA THR A 24 -5.97 -0.47 -9.47
C THR A 24 -6.37 -1.85 -10.03
N PRO A 25 -7.55 -2.05 -10.67
CA PRO A 25 -7.97 -3.35 -11.22
C PRO A 25 -7.09 -3.93 -12.34
N THR A 26 -6.06 -3.22 -12.81
CA THR A 26 -5.17 -3.73 -13.87
C THR A 26 -3.70 -3.79 -13.48
N LEU A 27 -3.32 -3.22 -12.33
CA LEU A 27 -1.92 -3.13 -11.92
C LEU A 27 -1.46 -4.42 -11.22
N PRO A 28 -0.22 -4.87 -11.44
CA PRO A 28 0.39 -5.92 -10.63
C PRO A 28 0.84 -5.35 -9.29
N ALA A 29 0.86 -6.16 -8.22
CA ALA A 29 1.36 -5.72 -6.92
C ALA A 29 2.89 -5.59 -6.91
N SER A 30 3.57 -6.38 -7.75
CA SER A 30 5.02 -6.38 -7.90
C SER A 30 5.43 -6.63 -9.34
N LYS A 31 6.59 -6.11 -9.75
CA LYS A 31 7.13 -6.23 -11.11
C LYS A 31 7.58 -7.66 -11.49
N GLY A 32 7.62 -8.60 -10.55
CA GLY A 32 8.07 -9.96 -10.86
C GLY A 32 8.21 -10.90 -9.67
N CYS A 33 7.52 -10.62 -8.56
CA CYS A 33 7.66 -11.43 -7.35
C CYS A 33 6.37 -12.12 -6.93
N HIS A 34 5.33 -11.35 -6.64
CA HIS A 34 4.05 -11.82 -6.15
C HIS A 34 2.96 -10.96 -6.77
N HIS A 35 1.78 -11.53 -6.98
CA HIS A 35 0.60 -10.87 -7.53
C HIS A 35 0.96 -10.12 -8.83
N THR A 36 1.72 -10.78 -9.72
CA THR A 36 2.27 -10.18 -10.95
C THR A 36 1.27 -10.12 -12.10
N GLY A 37 0.11 -10.75 -11.91
CA GLY A 37 -0.99 -10.74 -12.86
C GLY A 37 -1.73 -9.40 -12.92
N ARG A 38 -2.58 -9.26 -13.94
CA ARG A 38 -3.48 -8.11 -14.07
C ARG A 38 -4.43 -8.07 -12.88
N GLY A 39 -4.44 -6.95 -12.15
CA GLY A 39 -5.28 -6.77 -10.96
C GLY A 39 -4.67 -7.30 -9.67
N GLY A 40 -3.44 -7.84 -9.72
CA GLY A 40 -2.77 -8.40 -8.56
C GLY A 40 -2.54 -7.38 -7.42
N LEU A 41 -2.41 -6.08 -7.72
CA LEU A 41 -2.33 -5.05 -6.68
C LEU A 41 -3.60 -5.01 -5.82
N LEU A 42 -4.78 -5.10 -6.44
CA LEU A 42 -6.05 -5.12 -5.73
C LEU A 42 -6.24 -6.42 -4.96
N GLU A 43 -5.92 -7.56 -5.58
CA GLU A 43 -5.97 -8.88 -4.92
C GLU A 43 -5.10 -8.90 -3.66
N HIS A 44 -3.85 -8.41 -3.79
CA HIS A 44 -2.93 -8.30 -2.67
C HIS A 44 -3.47 -7.40 -1.55
N SER A 45 -3.93 -6.19 -1.88
CA SER A 45 -4.51 -5.27 -0.90
C SER A 45 -5.72 -5.86 -0.18
N LEU A 46 -6.57 -6.61 -0.87
CA LEU A 46 -7.73 -7.30 -0.28
C LEU A 46 -7.30 -8.44 0.64
N ASP A 47 -6.36 -9.29 0.22
CA ASP A 47 -5.80 -10.38 1.04
C ASP A 47 -5.29 -9.86 2.40
N VAL A 48 -4.54 -8.75 2.38
CA VAL A 48 -3.98 -8.14 3.60
C VAL A 48 -5.09 -7.53 4.46
N ALA A 49 -6.07 -6.84 3.85
CA ALA A 49 -7.19 -6.23 4.56
C ALA A 49 -8.11 -7.26 5.23
N GLU A 50 -8.46 -8.35 4.52
CA GLU A 50 -9.26 -9.44 5.09
C GLU A 50 -8.52 -10.16 6.23
N GLY A 51 -7.22 -10.40 6.05
CA GLY A 51 -6.37 -10.95 7.11
C GLY A 51 -6.35 -10.06 8.34
N ALA A 52 -6.26 -8.74 8.15
CA ALA A 52 -6.27 -7.77 9.24
C ALA A 52 -7.62 -7.74 9.96
N GLN A 53 -8.73 -7.79 9.21
CA GLN A 53 -10.08 -7.86 9.79
C GLN A 53 -10.20 -9.08 10.70
N ARG A 54 -9.87 -10.28 10.20
CA ARG A 54 -9.95 -11.53 10.98
C ARG A 54 -9.02 -11.53 12.20
N ALA A 55 -7.79 -11.05 12.05
CA ALA A 55 -6.81 -11.03 13.13
C ALA A 55 -7.21 -10.08 14.27
N THR A 56 -7.89 -8.98 13.96
CA THR A 56 -8.26 -7.95 14.94
C THR A 56 -9.61 -8.22 15.64
N GLU A 57 -10.38 -9.22 15.21
CA GLU A 57 -11.65 -9.62 15.83
C GLU A 57 -11.47 -10.02 17.30
N SER A 58 -10.37 -10.70 17.63
CA SER A 58 -10.09 -11.25 18.97
C SER A 58 -9.10 -10.42 19.81
N MET A 59 -8.55 -9.33 19.28
CA MET A 59 -7.46 -8.57 19.92
C MET A 59 -7.91 -7.57 21.01
N GLY A 60 -9.20 -7.52 21.37
CA GLY A 60 -9.71 -6.59 22.40
C GLY A 60 -9.54 -5.10 22.04
N MET A 61 -9.42 -4.79 20.75
CA MET A 61 -9.17 -3.44 20.23
C MET A 61 -10.43 -2.57 20.23
N SER A 62 -10.26 -1.25 20.25
CA SER A 62 -11.39 -0.36 19.98
C SER A 62 -11.89 -0.52 18.54
N PRO A 63 -13.18 -0.28 18.26
CA PRO A 63 -13.71 -0.33 16.90
C PRO A 63 -12.94 0.54 15.91
N LEU A 64 -12.58 1.77 16.31
CA LEU A 64 -11.82 2.70 15.46
C LEU A 64 -10.40 2.19 15.16
N GLN A 65 -9.71 1.57 16.13
CA GLN A 65 -8.39 0.99 15.87
C GLN A 65 -8.47 -0.20 14.91
N ARG A 66 -9.52 -1.02 15.02
CA ARG A 66 -9.78 -2.13 14.11
C ARG A 66 -10.01 -1.62 12.69
N GLU A 67 -10.92 -0.67 12.52
CA GLU A 67 -11.21 -0.08 11.21
C GLU A 67 -9.99 0.61 10.61
N ALA A 68 -9.25 1.38 11.42
CA ALA A 68 -8.00 1.99 11.00
C ALA A 68 -6.96 0.96 10.53
N THR A 69 -6.88 -0.19 11.19
CA THR A 69 -5.99 -1.30 10.81
C THR A 69 -6.38 -1.88 9.46
N VAL A 70 -7.68 -2.16 9.25
CA VAL A 70 -8.20 -2.69 7.99
C VAL A 70 -8.02 -1.68 6.85
N LEU A 71 -8.31 -0.40 7.07
CA LEU A 71 -8.12 0.66 6.08
C LEU A 71 -6.64 0.84 5.72
N THR A 72 -5.75 0.84 6.71
CA THR A 72 -4.31 0.93 6.45
C THR A 72 -3.83 -0.29 5.68
N ALA A 73 -4.28 -1.51 6.04
CA ALA A 73 -3.97 -2.74 5.31
C ALA A 73 -4.44 -2.67 3.84
N LEU A 74 -5.64 -2.17 3.59
CA LEU A 74 -6.18 -2.02 2.23
C LEU A 74 -5.39 -1.00 1.40
N LEU A 75 -4.97 0.10 2.03
CA LEU A 75 -4.39 1.26 1.34
C LEU A 75 -2.87 1.28 1.36
N HIS A 76 -2.19 0.39 2.08
CA HIS A 76 -0.74 0.44 2.31
C HIS A 76 0.08 0.57 1.02
N ASP A 77 -0.47 0.03 -0.07
CA ASP A 77 0.15 -0.08 -1.38
C ASP A 77 -0.37 0.95 -2.41
N ILE A 78 -1.23 1.89 -1.99
CA ILE A 78 -1.84 2.90 -2.87
C ILE A 78 -0.79 3.78 -3.57
N GLY A 79 0.38 3.96 -2.95
CA GLY A 79 1.52 4.65 -3.54
C GLY A 79 1.99 4.01 -4.86
N LYS A 80 1.81 2.70 -5.04
CA LYS A 80 2.12 2.01 -6.30
C LYS A 80 1.20 2.47 -7.43
N VAL A 81 -0.05 2.83 -7.15
CA VAL A 81 -0.97 3.37 -8.16
C VAL A 81 -0.46 4.71 -8.68
N LEU A 82 0.01 5.58 -7.78
CA LEU A 82 0.58 6.88 -8.15
C LEU A 82 1.84 6.72 -9.02
N LEU A 83 2.72 5.79 -8.67
CA LEU A 83 3.94 5.50 -9.44
C LEU A 83 3.67 4.92 -10.84
N HIS A 84 2.54 4.24 -11.03
CA HIS A 84 2.11 3.71 -12.33
C HIS A 84 1.18 4.66 -13.11
N SER A 85 0.87 5.83 -12.54
CA SER A 85 0.13 6.87 -13.26
C SER A 85 0.97 7.47 -14.39
N ARG A 86 0.33 8.17 -15.33
CA ARG A 86 1.00 8.81 -16.47
C ARG A 86 2.16 9.72 -16.04
N ASP A 87 2.02 10.38 -14.90
CA ASP A 87 2.98 11.33 -14.35
C ASP A 87 3.83 10.74 -13.22
N GLY A 88 3.72 9.44 -12.95
CA GLY A 88 4.45 8.76 -11.87
C GLY A 88 5.97 8.90 -11.98
N TYR A 89 6.51 9.04 -13.20
CA TYR A 89 7.93 9.29 -13.47
C TYR A 89 8.44 10.63 -12.92
N ARG A 90 7.53 11.55 -12.59
CA ARG A 90 7.84 12.87 -12.01
C ARG A 90 7.88 12.85 -10.49
N ILE A 91 7.45 11.75 -9.87
CA ILE A 91 7.48 11.57 -8.42
C ILE A 91 8.90 11.11 -8.05
N PRO A 92 9.67 11.93 -7.30
CA PRO A 92 10.99 11.53 -6.85
C PRO A 92 10.90 10.40 -5.82
N GLY A 93 11.80 9.41 -5.92
CA GLY A 93 11.88 8.26 -5.01
C GLY A 93 12.04 6.92 -5.74
N ASP A 94 12.53 5.89 -5.04
CA ASP A 94 12.51 4.52 -5.57
C ASP A 94 11.07 3.98 -5.45
N ALA A 95 10.64 3.11 -6.37
CA ALA A 95 9.36 2.42 -6.25
C ALA A 95 9.23 1.59 -4.95
N LYS A 96 10.37 1.30 -4.31
CA LYS A 96 10.44 0.68 -2.98
C LYS A 96 9.99 1.60 -1.83
N GLU A 97 9.83 2.90 -2.08
CA GLU A 97 9.42 3.92 -1.11
C GLU A 97 7.92 4.27 -1.22
N HIS A 98 7.12 3.43 -1.88
CA HIS A 98 5.67 3.65 -2.08
C HIS A 98 4.89 3.89 -0.76
N ALA A 99 5.37 3.36 0.37
CA ALA A 99 4.77 3.64 1.68
C ALA A 99 4.83 5.13 2.06
N ILE A 100 5.82 5.90 1.57
CA ILE A 100 5.90 7.36 1.77
C ILE A 100 4.78 8.08 1.00
N LEU A 101 4.42 7.55 -0.17
CA LEU A 101 3.36 8.11 -1.01
C LEU A 101 1.95 7.87 -0.45
N LEU A 102 1.83 7.09 0.62
CA LEU A 102 0.57 6.91 1.35
C LEU A 102 0.04 8.24 1.86
N ASP A 103 0.89 9.08 2.47
CA ASP A 103 0.50 10.41 2.95
C ASP A 103 0.03 11.29 1.79
N PHE A 104 0.74 11.23 0.66
CA PHE A 104 0.41 12.02 -0.52
C PHE A 104 -0.94 11.61 -1.11
N ALA A 105 -1.18 10.30 -1.24
CA ALA A 105 -2.44 9.76 -1.72
C ALA A 105 -3.62 10.09 -0.80
N LEU A 106 -3.37 10.12 0.50
CA LEU A 106 -4.41 10.29 1.52
C LEU A 106 -4.53 11.71 2.07
N ALA A 107 -3.73 12.68 1.61
CA ALA A 107 -3.70 14.02 2.17
C ALA A 107 -5.09 14.68 2.24
N GLN A 108 -5.83 14.69 1.13
CA GLN A 108 -7.16 15.31 1.07
C GLN A 108 -8.24 14.51 1.81
N PRO A 109 -8.33 13.16 1.68
CA PRO A 109 -9.21 12.34 2.51
C PRO A 109 -8.95 12.47 4.01
N MET A 110 -7.70 12.50 4.45
CA MET A 110 -7.33 12.64 5.85
C MET A 110 -7.68 14.02 6.41
N ALA A 111 -7.50 15.08 5.61
CA ALA A 111 -7.94 16.42 6.00
C ALA A 111 -9.47 16.48 6.20
N HIS A 112 -10.22 15.87 5.28
CA HIS A 112 -11.68 15.79 5.40
C HIS A 112 -12.12 14.96 6.62
N LEU A 113 -11.49 13.81 6.85
CA LEU A 113 -11.78 12.97 8.01
C LEU A 113 -11.50 13.73 9.32
N LYS A 114 -10.41 14.51 9.39
CA LYS A 114 -10.07 15.33 10.55
C LYS A 114 -11.14 16.37 10.89
N GLU A 115 -11.77 16.96 9.87
CA GLU A 115 -12.84 17.95 10.05
C GLU A 115 -14.15 17.31 10.53
N GLN A 116 -14.40 16.05 10.13
CA GLN A 116 -15.65 15.34 10.44
C GLN A 116 -15.60 14.55 11.76
N ASP A 117 -14.49 13.86 12.00
CA ASP A 117 -14.32 12.96 13.13
C ASP A 117 -12.84 12.89 13.52
N LEU A 118 -12.50 13.62 14.59
CA LEU A 118 -11.13 13.71 15.07
C LEU A 118 -10.63 12.39 15.68
N ASP A 119 -11.52 11.57 16.24
CA ASP A 119 -11.15 10.29 16.85
C ASP A 119 -10.83 9.26 15.77
N ALA A 120 -11.65 9.18 14.73
CA ALA A 120 -11.39 8.35 13.56
C ALA A 120 -10.11 8.78 12.83
N TYR A 121 -9.92 10.09 12.64
CA TYR A 121 -8.66 10.64 12.11
C TYR A 121 -7.47 10.21 12.96
N SER A 122 -7.56 10.36 14.29
CA SER A 122 -6.45 10.07 15.20
C SER A 122 -6.11 8.58 15.21
N ALA A 123 -7.11 7.71 15.16
CA ALA A 123 -6.90 6.26 15.05
C ALA A 123 -6.22 5.89 13.73
N LEU A 124 -6.72 6.38 12.59
CA LEU A 124 -6.15 6.10 11.28
C LEU A 124 -4.74 6.65 11.13
N TRP A 125 -4.50 7.88 11.58
CA TRP A 125 -3.18 8.51 11.55
C TRP A 125 -2.16 7.72 12.38
N GLN A 126 -2.52 7.26 13.59
CA GLN A 126 -1.61 6.46 14.43
C GLN A 126 -1.19 5.15 13.76
N VAL A 127 -2.12 4.45 13.11
CA VAL A 127 -1.80 3.19 12.42
C VAL A 127 -0.92 3.45 11.19
N ILE A 128 -1.25 4.47 10.38
CA ILE A 128 -0.48 4.85 9.19
C ILE A 128 0.94 5.27 9.58
N ASP A 129 1.10 6.13 10.59
CA ASP A 129 2.41 6.58 11.05
C ASP A 129 3.24 5.43 11.59
N GLY A 130 2.65 4.57 12.43
CA GLY A 130 3.29 3.36 12.94
C GLY A 130 3.78 2.43 11.82
N TYR A 131 2.93 2.19 10.81
CA TYR A 131 3.26 1.38 9.63
C TYR A 131 4.45 1.98 8.86
N LYS A 132 4.41 3.28 8.56
CA LYS A 132 5.48 3.96 7.80
C LYS A 132 6.81 3.99 8.55
N ARG A 133 6.78 4.21 9.86
CA ARG A 133 7.98 4.23 10.72
C ARG A 133 8.54 2.83 10.98
N LYS A 134 7.78 1.78 10.64
CA LYS A 134 8.06 0.40 11.01
C LYS A 134 8.20 0.23 12.53
N ASP A 135 7.43 1.02 13.27
CA ASP A 135 7.43 0.99 14.73
C ASP A 135 6.53 -0.13 15.23
N ARG A 136 7.11 -1.33 15.28
CA ARG A 136 6.41 -2.58 15.64
C ARG A 136 6.03 -2.67 17.11
N TYR A 137 6.60 -1.80 17.97
CA TYR A 137 6.42 -1.88 19.42
C TYR A 137 5.40 -0.85 19.91
N ALA A 138 5.44 0.38 19.38
CA ALA A 138 4.45 1.40 19.72
C ALA A 138 3.12 1.22 18.96
N ALA A 139 3.14 0.55 17.79
CA ALA A 139 1.97 0.28 16.97
C ALA A 139 1.88 -1.22 16.61
N PRO A 140 1.27 -2.08 17.46
CA PRO A 140 1.14 -3.51 17.16
C PRO A 140 0.40 -3.77 15.83
N PHE A 141 -0.45 -2.84 15.40
CA PHE A 141 -1.17 -2.86 14.13
C PHE A 141 -0.23 -2.78 12.92
N ALA A 142 0.86 -2.01 13.02
CA ALA A 142 1.88 -1.92 11.98
C ALA A 142 2.57 -3.27 11.77
N ALA A 143 2.93 -3.95 12.85
CA ALA A 143 3.57 -5.26 12.81
C ALA A 143 2.64 -6.32 12.20
N LEU A 144 1.34 -6.26 12.53
CA LEU A 144 0.33 -7.14 11.95
C LEU A 144 0.22 -6.93 10.43
N ILE A 145 0.11 -5.68 9.97
CA ILE A 145 -0.01 -5.36 8.53
C ILE A 145 1.24 -5.83 7.77
N GLU A 146 2.45 -5.54 8.27
CA GLU A 146 3.69 -6.01 7.64
C GLU A 146 3.78 -7.55 7.56
N SER A 147 3.28 -8.23 8.59
CA SER A 147 3.26 -9.69 8.65
C SER A 147 2.29 -10.25 7.61
N LEU A 148 1.09 -9.66 7.49
CA LEU A 148 0.07 -10.06 6.53
C LEU A 148 0.47 -9.75 5.09
N ASP A 149 1.09 -8.59 4.83
CA ASP A 149 1.72 -8.25 3.54
C ASP A 149 2.73 -9.34 3.14
N SER A 150 3.65 -9.66 4.07
CA SER A 150 4.63 -10.73 3.86
C SER A 150 3.98 -12.09 3.61
N VAL A 151 2.89 -12.43 4.29
CA VAL A 151 2.16 -13.70 4.11
C VAL A 151 1.42 -13.74 2.78
N SER A 152 0.75 -12.66 2.37
CA SER A 152 0.05 -12.58 1.08
C SER A 152 1.06 -12.78 -0.07
N ALA A 153 2.19 -12.08 -0.02
CA ALA A 153 3.26 -12.21 -1.00
C ALA A 153 3.83 -13.64 -1.09
N GLN A 154 4.03 -14.30 0.05
CA GLN A 154 4.56 -15.66 0.09
C GLN A 154 3.54 -16.70 -0.38
N THR A 155 2.28 -16.53 0.00
CA THR A 155 1.19 -17.44 -0.39
C THR A 155 0.98 -17.41 -1.90
N ASP A 156 1.00 -16.24 -2.53
CA ASP A 156 0.89 -16.13 -3.98
C ASP A 156 2.04 -16.84 -4.70
N VAL A 157 3.28 -16.63 -4.23
CA VAL A 157 4.45 -17.36 -4.76
C VAL A 157 4.28 -18.87 -4.61
N LEU A 158 3.71 -19.35 -3.51
CA LEU A 158 3.41 -20.77 -3.32
C LEU A 158 2.31 -21.25 -4.28
N ARG A 159 1.23 -20.50 -4.49
CA ARG A 159 0.14 -20.86 -5.43
C ARG A 159 0.64 -20.97 -6.86
N ALA A 160 1.34 -19.94 -7.34
CA ALA A 160 1.92 -19.93 -8.69
C ALA A 160 2.90 -21.09 -8.92
N ARG A 161 3.58 -21.55 -7.87
CA ARG A 161 4.54 -22.65 -7.91
C ARG A 161 3.94 -24.03 -7.69
N SER A 162 2.88 -24.19 -6.91
CA SER A 162 2.14 -25.46 -6.85
C SER A 162 1.57 -25.85 -8.21
N ALA A 163 1.30 -24.86 -9.07
CA ALA A 163 0.96 -25.07 -10.48
C ALA A 163 2.17 -25.48 -11.36
N MET A 164 3.42 -25.34 -10.87
CA MET A 164 4.66 -25.68 -11.57
C MET A 164 5.38 -26.85 -10.85
N HIS A 165 5.32 -28.07 -11.40
CA HIS A 165 5.93 -29.24 -10.77
C HIS A 165 7.48 -29.12 -10.60
N GLY A 166 7.97 -29.19 -9.35
CA GLY A 166 9.34 -29.64 -9.00
C GLY A 166 10.30 -28.59 -8.40
N GLY A 167 10.68 -28.77 -7.12
CA GLY A 167 11.88 -28.14 -6.53
C GLY A 167 11.82 -27.90 -5.01
N TYR A 168 12.95 -28.15 -4.30
CA TYR A 168 13.05 -28.28 -2.83
C TYR A 168 13.63 -27.06 -2.08
N ARG A 169 14.15 -26.06 -2.80
CA ARG A 169 14.63 -24.77 -2.26
C ARG A 169 14.68 -23.78 -3.42
N LEU A 170 13.91 -22.70 -3.34
CA LEU A 170 13.79 -21.74 -4.43
C LEU A 170 13.91 -20.30 -3.92
N PRO A 171 14.58 -19.40 -4.66
CA PRO A 171 14.61 -17.99 -4.31
C PRO A 171 13.18 -17.44 -4.34
N GLY A 172 12.68 -16.98 -3.20
CA GLY A 172 11.40 -16.28 -3.06
C GLY A 172 11.56 -14.78 -3.28
N CYS A 173 10.55 -14.02 -2.87
CA CYS A 173 10.56 -12.57 -3.01
C CYS A 173 11.81 -11.95 -2.40
N ASN A 174 12.44 -11.02 -3.12
CA ASN A 174 13.67 -10.35 -2.65
C ASN A 174 14.80 -11.33 -2.29
N ARG A 175 14.91 -12.46 -3.00
CA ARG A 175 15.93 -13.52 -2.80
C ARG A 175 15.82 -14.27 -1.47
N LYS A 176 14.71 -14.17 -0.73
CA LYS A 176 14.49 -14.94 0.51
C LYS A 176 14.00 -16.35 0.20
N THR A 177 14.56 -17.38 0.81
CA THR A 177 14.15 -18.78 0.59
C THR A 177 12.81 -19.07 1.27
N LEU A 178 11.89 -19.73 0.57
CA LEU A 178 10.61 -20.22 1.13
C LEU A 178 10.70 -21.71 1.49
N TRP A 179 9.99 -22.10 2.55
CA TRP A 179 9.92 -23.49 3.02
C TRP A 179 8.61 -24.14 2.56
N GLN A 180 8.66 -25.36 2.01
CA GLN A 180 7.49 -26.16 1.63
C GLN A 180 7.56 -27.55 2.28
N PRO A 181 6.51 -28.01 2.99
CA PRO A 181 6.42 -29.39 3.46
C PRO A 181 6.18 -30.36 2.29
N LEU A 182 6.73 -31.58 2.40
CA LEU A 182 6.45 -32.70 1.49
C LEU A 182 4.98 -33.13 1.65
N ASN A 183 4.23 -33.19 0.54
CA ASN A 183 3.06 -34.08 0.49
C ASN A 183 3.60 -35.51 0.44
N ARG A 184 3.28 -36.33 1.45
CA ARG A 184 3.37 -37.79 1.34
C ARG A 184 2.19 -38.31 0.54
#